data_AF-A0A8C5G3G1-F1
#
_entry.id   AF-A0A8C5G3G1-F1
#
_cell.length_a   1.000
_cell.length_b   1.000
_cell.length_c   1.000
_cell.angle_alpha   90.00
_cell.angle_beta   90.00
_cell.angle_gamma   90.00
#
_symmetry.space_group_name_H-M   'P 1'
#
loop_
_entity.id
_entity.type
_entity.pdbx_description
1 polymer ?
#
loop_
_entity_poly.entity_id
_entity_poly.type
_entity_poly.pdbx_seq_one_letter_code
_entity_poly.pdbx_strand_id
1 'polypeptide(L)'
;MIIYNYILKTTATTYGSDGSSNQQLTLSDIAKGLTERRYRKVVVMVGAGISTPSGIPDFRSPGSGLYDNLQQYNLPYAEAIFEINFFHQNPVPFFALARELYPGNYRPNITHYFVLTKSLPH
;
A
#
# COMPACT_ATOMS: atom_id res chain seq x y z
N MET A 1 -5.27 4.82 -6.41
CA MET A 1 -5.22 4.53 -4.96
C MET A 1 -6.66 4.42 -4.48
N ILE A 2 -7.10 3.28 -3.94
CA ILE A 2 -8.38 3.29 -3.20
C ILE A 2 -8.09 4.10 -1.94
N ILE A 3 -8.32 5.41 -2.02
CA ILE A 3 -8.17 6.33 -0.89
C ILE A 3 -9.39 6.14 0.02
N TYR A 4 -9.49 4.98 0.65
CA TYR A 4 -10.10 4.96 1.97
C TYR A 4 -8.98 5.35 2.94
N ASN A 5 -9.20 6.43 3.67
CA ASN A 5 -8.39 6.83 4.81
C ASN A 5 -8.34 5.66 5.82
N TYR A 6 -7.36 4.77 5.65
CA TYR A 6 -6.96 3.82 6.68
C TYR A 6 -5.61 4.28 7.24
N ILE A 7 -5.64 5.42 7.94
CA ILE A 7 -4.58 5.73 8.91
C ILE A 7 -4.95 4.96 10.17
N LEU A 8 -4.49 3.71 10.25
CA LEU A 8 -4.54 2.94 11.49
C LEU A 8 -3.18 3.08 12.18
N LYS A 9 -3.11 4.04 13.10
CA LYS A 9 -2.04 4.08 14.10
C LYS A 9 -2.39 3.11 15.22
N THR A 10 -1.63 2.04 15.35
CA THR A 10 -1.62 1.22 16.56
C THR A 10 -0.17 0.89 16.92
N THR A 11 0.37 1.55 17.94
CA THR A 11 1.73 1.32 18.41
C THR A 11 1.86 -0.09 19.00
N ALA A 12 2.69 -0.93 18.41
CA ALA A 12 3.10 -2.22 18.97
C ALA A 12 4.59 -2.17 19.32
N THR A 13 4.90 -2.01 20.60
CA THR A 13 6.26 -2.21 21.12
C THR A 13 6.38 -3.67 21.54
N THR A 14 7.12 -4.48 20.78
CA THR A 14 7.53 -5.80 21.24
C THR A 14 8.91 -5.64 21.90
N TYR A 15 8.94 -5.44 23.22
CA TYR A 15 10.17 -5.66 23.98
C TYR A 15 10.40 -7.18 24.05
N GLY A 16 11.11 -7.71 23.06
CA GLY A 16 11.71 -9.03 23.16
C GLY A 16 12.94 -8.94 24.06
N SER A 17 12.75 -9.15 25.36
CA SER A 17 13.84 -9.60 26.21
C SER A 17 14.03 -11.09 25.97
N ASP A 18 14.89 -11.45 25.01
CA ASP A 18 15.82 -12.55 25.19
C ASP A 18 16.77 -12.66 24.00
N GLY A 19 18.05 -12.73 24.31
CA GLY A 19 19.06 -13.14 23.36
C GLY A 19 18.90 -14.63 23.02
N SER A 20 19.35 -14.99 21.82
CA SER A 20 19.57 -16.38 21.35
C SER A 20 18.39 -17.10 20.68
N SER A 21 18.24 -16.90 19.37
CA SER A 21 18.21 -17.93 18.31
C SER A 21 17.53 -17.35 17.06
N ASN A 22 18.22 -17.42 15.93
CA ASN A 22 17.75 -16.89 14.64
C ASN A 22 16.74 -17.90 14.01
N GLN A 23 15.61 -18.15 14.68
CA GLN A 23 14.57 -19.02 14.14
C GLN A 23 13.69 -18.22 13.17
N GLN A 24 13.76 -18.60 11.89
CA GLN A 24 12.89 -18.07 10.85
C GLN A 24 11.45 -18.54 11.09
N LEU A 25 10.55 -17.60 11.36
CA LEU A 25 9.12 -17.89 11.50
C LEU A 25 8.49 -18.20 10.14
N THR A 26 7.65 -19.23 10.09
CA THR A 26 6.82 -19.53 8.92
C THR A 26 5.52 -18.73 8.95
N LEU A 27 4.81 -18.66 7.81
CA LEU A 27 3.47 -18.07 7.75
C LEU A 27 2.49 -18.78 8.69
N SER A 28 2.64 -20.10 8.86
CA SER A 28 1.82 -20.90 9.77
C SER A 28 2.04 -20.50 11.24
N ASP A 29 3.30 -20.21 11.62
CA ASP A 29 3.63 -19.78 12.98
C ASP A 29 3.02 -18.41 13.29
N ILE A 30 3.07 -17.49 12.32
CA ILE A 30 2.45 -16.17 12.43
C ILE A 30 0.92 -16.30 12.52
N ALA A 31 0.30 -17.12 11.67
CA ALA A 31 -1.14 -17.37 11.68
C ALA A 31 -1.61 -17.99 13.00
N LYS A 32 -0.83 -18.93 13.54
CA LYS A 32 -1.07 -19.54 14.85
C LYS A 32 -0.97 -18.47 15.95
N GLY A 33 0.07 -17.65 15.97
CA GLY A 33 0.22 -16.55 16.93
C GLY A 33 -0.91 -15.51 16.88
N LEU A 34 -1.43 -15.22 15.68
CA LEU A 34 -2.61 -14.37 15.49
C LEU A 34 -3.89 -15.01 16.04
N THR A 35 -4.08 -16.31 15.80
CA THR A 35 -5.26 -17.07 16.25
C THR A 35 -5.27 -17.26 17.77
N GLU A 36 -4.10 -17.55 18.35
CA GLU A 36 -3.87 -17.71 19.79
C GLU A 36 -3.81 -16.37 20.55
N ARG A 37 -4.05 -15.24 19.87
CA ARG A 37 -4.01 -13.88 20.45
C ARG A 37 -2.68 -13.53 21.13
N ARG A 38 -1.57 -14.13 20.68
CA ARG A 38 -0.21 -13.80 21.14
C ARG A 38 0.20 -12.39 20.71
N TYR A 39 -0.34 -11.92 19.58
CA TYR A 39 -0.15 -10.56 19.10
C TYR A 39 -1.37 -9.70 19.44
N ARG A 40 -1.21 -8.78 20.39
CA ARG A 40 -2.29 -7.89 20.84
C ARG A 40 -2.35 -6.57 20.09
N LYS A 41 -1.25 -6.19 19.44
CA LYS A 41 -1.12 -4.93 18.69
C LYS A 41 -0.40 -5.26 17.38
N VAL A 42 -1.13 -5.15 16.26
CA VAL A 42 -0.61 -5.46 14.93
C VAL A 42 -0.62 -4.18 14.10
N VAL A 43 0.51 -3.88 13.46
CA VAL A 43 0.65 -2.79 12.49
C VAL A 43 0.70 -3.39 11.10
N VAL A 44 -0.09 -2.85 10.18
CA VAL A 44 -0.06 -3.25 8.77
C VAL A 44 0.45 -2.06 7.96
N MET A 45 1.58 -2.25 7.27
CA MET A 45 2.12 -1.27 6.33
C MET A 45 1.77 -1.73 4.92
N VAL A 46 1.09 -0.87 4.15
CA VAL A 46 0.60 -1.18 2.80
C VAL A 46 1.09 -0.15 1.79
N GLY A 47 1.32 -0.61 0.56
CA GLY A 47 1.61 0.25 -0.60
C GLY A 47 0.59 0.04 -1.72
N ALA A 48 0.81 0.69 -2.87
CA ALA A 48 -0.09 0.59 -4.03
C ALA A 48 -0.34 -0.86 -4.51
N GLY A 49 0.62 -1.76 -4.26
CA GLY A 49 0.54 -3.18 -4.63
C GLY A 49 -0.72 -3.90 -4.12
N ILE A 50 -1.27 -3.54 -2.95
CA ILE A 50 -2.50 -4.20 -2.46
C ILE A 50 -3.73 -3.86 -3.32
N SER A 51 -3.67 -2.80 -4.11
CA SER A 51 -4.75 -2.32 -4.96
C SER A 51 -4.64 -2.80 -6.42
N THR A 52 -3.56 -3.48 -6.81
CA THR A 52 -3.42 -4.04 -8.18
C THR A 52 -4.49 -5.07 -8.52
N PRO A 53 -4.91 -5.98 -7.60
CA PRO A 53 -6.02 -6.91 -7.91
C PRO A 53 -7.37 -6.20 -7.97
N SER A 54 -7.47 -4.96 -7.48
CA SER A 54 -8.66 -4.11 -7.60
C SER A 54 -8.71 -3.33 -8.92
N GLY A 55 -7.75 -3.54 -9.84
CA GLY A 55 -7.68 -2.85 -11.12
C GLY A 55 -6.98 -1.50 -11.08
N ILE A 56 -6.33 -1.15 -9.96
CA ILE A 56 -5.53 0.08 -9.86
C ILE A 56 -4.07 -0.30 -10.09
N PRO A 57 -3.43 0.16 -11.17
CA PRO A 57 -2.02 -0.14 -11.42
C PRO A 57 -1.16 0.40 -10.28
N ASP A 58 -0.08 -0.30 -9.96
CA ASP A 58 0.97 0.26 -9.12
C ASP A 58 1.83 1.24 -9.92
N PHE A 59 2.83 1.83 -9.28
CA PHE A 59 3.66 2.83 -9.95
C PHE A 59 4.79 2.21 -10.79
N ARG A 60 5.33 1.06 -10.38
CA ARG A 60 6.67 0.60 -10.78
C ARG A 60 6.70 -0.75 -11.50
N SER A 61 5.59 -1.46 -11.62
CA SER A 61 5.56 -2.77 -12.28
C SER A 61 5.83 -2.62 -13.78
N PRO A 62 6.80 -3.33 -14.37
CA PRO A 62 7.06 -3.25 -15.80
C PRO A 62 5.82 -3.65 -16.63
N GLY A 63 5.49 -2.87 -17.65
CA GLY A 63 4.42 -3.11 -18.62
C GLY A 63 2.98 -2.87 -18.11
N SER A 64 2.78 -2.72 -16.81
CA SER A 64 1.46 -2.46 -16.20
C SER A 64 1.46 -1.30 -15.21
N GLY A 65 2.65 -0.83 -14.83
CA GLY A 65 2.89 0.25 -13.90
C GLY A 65 2.64 1.60 -14.53
N LEU A 66 2.22 2.52 -13.69
CA LEU A 66 1.82 3.85 -14.08
C LEU A 66 2.96 4.64 -14.75
N TYR A 67 4.21 4.43 -14.31
CA TYR A 67 5.38 5.10 -14.90
C TYR A 67 5.63 4.75 -16.36
N ASP A 68 5.31 3.53 -16.78
CA ASP A 68 5.48 3.12 -18.19
C ASP A 68 4.46 3.82 -19.10
N ASN A 69 3.22 4.01 -18.61
CA ASN A 69 2.17 4.72 -19.33
C ASN A 69 2.38 6.26 -19.36
N LEU A 70 3.24 6.78 -18.48
CA LEU A 70 3.54 8.21 -18.39
C LEU A 70 4.69 8.67 -19.29
N GLN A 71 5.40 7.74 -19.95
CA GLN A 71 6.46 8.08 -20.91
C GLN A 71 5.97 9.01 -22.02
N GLN A 72 4.67 8.96 -22.36
CA GLN A 72 4.02 9.85 -23.32
C GLN A 72 4.04 11.34 -22.93
N TYR A 73 4.22 11.68 -21.64
CA TYR A 73 4.24 13.07 -21.16
C TYR A 73 5.64 13.71 -21.16
N ASN A 74 6.63 13.04 -21.77
CA ASN A 74 8.01 13.51 -21.91
C ASN A 74 8.61 14.03 -20.58
N LEU A 75 8.35 13.28 -19.51
CA LEU A 75 8.85 13.59 -18.17
C LEU A 75 10.37 13.38 -18.13
N PRO A 76 11.12 14.23 -17.39
CA PRO A 76 12.57 14.05 -17.23
C PRO A 76 12.92 12.74 -16.50
N TYR A 77 12.03 12.29 -15.60
CA TYR A 77 12.00 11.00 -14.93
C TYR A 77 10.59 10.76 -14.37
N ALA A 78 10.25 9.51 -14.08
CA ALA A 78 8.85 9.13 -13.81
C ALA A 78 8.28 9.74 -12.52
N GLU A 79 9.12 9.92 -11.49
CA GLU A 79 8.74 10.56 -10.22
C GLU A 79 8.44 12.06 -10.36
N ALA A 80 8.88 12.73 -11.42
CA ALA A 80 8.74 14.18 -11.60
C ALA A 80 7.27 14.62 -11.56
N ILE A 81 6.33 13.75 -11.98
CA ILE A 81 4.89 14.01 -11.92
C ILE A 81 4.36 14.26 -10.49
N PHE A 82 5.06 13.78 -9.46
CA PHE A 82 4.71 13.96 -8.05
C PHE A 82 5.53 15.06 -7.35
N GLU A 83 6.45 15.72 -8.07
CA GLU A 83 7.22 16.82 -7.51
C GLU A 83 6.45 18.13 -7.56
N ILE A 84 6.45 18.85 -6.44
CA ILE A 84 5.72 20.12 -6.32
C ILE A 84 6.24 21.18 -7.29
N ASN A 85 7.56 21.24 -7.51
CA ASN A 85 8.18 22.21 -8.41
C ASN A 85 7.77 21.94 -9.87
N PHE A 86 7.78 20.66 -10.27
CA PHE A 86 7.33 20.25 -11.59
C PHE A 86 5.83 20.52 -11.77
N PHE A 87 5.02 20.24 -10.76
CA PHE A 87 3.58 20.54 -10.79
C PHE A 87 3.28 22.02 -11.04
N HIS A 88 4.04 22.93 -10.41
CA HIS A 88 3.90 24.37 -10.66
C HIS A 88 4.32 24.80 -12.07
N GLN A 89 5.29 24.12 -12.68
CA GLN A 89 5.75 24.40 -14.03
C GLN A 89 4.80 23.82 -15.10
N ASN A 90 4.35 22.59 -14.89
CA ASN A 90 3.47 21.86 -15.79
C ASN A 90 2.55 20.90 -15.01
N PRO A 91 1.33 21.34 -14.65
CA PRO A 91 0.39 20.50 -13.90
C PRO A 91 -0.36 19.49 -14.78
N VAL A 92 -0.26 19.56 -16.11
CA VAL A 92 -1.04 18.72 -17.05
C VAL A 92 -0.83 17.22 -16.80
N PRO A 93 0.40 16.70 -16.66
CA PRO A 93 0.62 15.26 -16.43
C PRO A 93 -0.05 14.79 -15.13
N PHE A 94 0.04 15.57 -14.06
CA PHE A 94 -0.59 15.25 -12.78
C PHE A 94 -2.12 15.16 -12.91
N PHE A 95 -2.76 16.11 -13.59
CA PHE A 95 -4.21 16.08 -13.79
C PHE A 95 -4.66 14.96 -14.73
N ALA A 96 -3.88 14.63 -15.76
CA ALA A 96 -4.15 13.50 -16.63
C ALA A 96 -4.12 12.19 -15.85
N LEU A 97 -3.13 12.02 -15.00
CA LEU A 97 -3.02 10.91 -14.06
C LEU A 97 -4.19 10.87 -13.06
N ALA A 98 -4.51 12.01 -12.43
CA ALA A 98 -5.58 12.09 -11.44
C ALA A 98 -6.94 11.68 -12.04
N ARG A 99 -7.17 11.95 -13.33
CA ARG A 99 -8.36 11.54 -14.07
C ARG A 99 -8.40 10.02 -14.27
N GLU A 100 -7.29 9.38 -14.61
CA GLU A 100 -7.22 7.92 -14.76
C GLU A 100 -7.43 7.20 -13.41
N LEU A 101 -6.91 7.77 -12.33
CA LEU A 101 -7.05 7.23 -10.98
C LEU A 101 -8.35 7.64 -10.29
N TYR A 102 -9.20 8.43 -10.94
CA TYR A 102 -10.40 8.98 -10.33
C TYR A 102 -11.35 7.84 -9.91
N PRO A 103 -11.84 7.84 -8.66
CA PRO A 103 -12.68 6.77 -8.16
C PRO A 103 -14.01 6.73 -8.90
N GLY A 104 -14.30 5.61 -9.56
CA GLY A 104 -15.59 5.36 -10.21
C GLY A 104 -16.00 3.89 -10.25
N ASN A 105 -15.04 2.96 -10.45
CA ASN A 105 -15.33 1.54 -10.67
C ASN A 105 -14.51 0.55 -9.81
N TYR A 106 -13.66 1.01 -8.91
CA TYR A 106 -12.77 0.11 -8.15
C TYR A 106 -13.41 -0.36 -6.85
N ARG A 107 -13.33 -1.67 -6.58
CA ARG A 107 -13.83 -2.27 -5.34
C ARG A 107 -12.66 -2.79 -4.48
N PRO A 108 -12.74 -2.68 -3.14
CA PRO A 108 -11.78 -3.34 -2.26
C PRO A 108 -11.70 -4.83 -2.55
N ASN A 109 -10.49 -5.39 -2.55
CA ASN A 109 -10.26 -6.83 -2.70
C ASN A 109 -10.04 -7.51 -1.33
N ILE A 110 -9.80 -8.83 -1.35
CA ILE A 110 -9.63 -9.66 -0.15
C ILE A 110 -8.55 -9.12 0.81
N THR A 111 -7.46 -8.55 0.30
CA THR A 111 -6.39 -7.97 1.12
C THR A 111 -6.90 -6.77 1.93
N HIS A 112 -7.76 -5.94 1.34
CA HIS A 112 -8.36 -4.80 2.05
C HIS A 112 -9.31 -5.28 3.16
N TYR A 113 -10.14 -6.30 2.88
CA TYR A 113 -11.04 -6.87 3.88
C TYR A 113 -10.31 -7.58 5.02
N PHE A 114 -9.19 -8.23 4.72
CA PHE A 114 -8.33 -8.84 5.74
C PHE A 114 -7.82 -7.82 6.76
N VAL A 115 -7.33 -6.66 6.29
CA VAL A 115 -6.86 -5.58 7.16
C VAL A 115 -8.00 -4.98 7.99
N LEU A 116 -9.17 -4.77 7.38
CA LEU A 116 -10.35 -4.24 8.08
C LEU A 116 -10.80 -5.16 9.23
N THR A 117 -10.93 -6.46 8.95
CA THR A 117 -11.43 -7.45 9.92
C THR A 117 -10.54 -7.55 11.15
N LYS A 118 -9.24 -7.33 11.01
CA LYS A 118 -8.27 -7.39 12.12
C LYS A 118 -8.09 -6.06 12.87
N SER A 119 -8.77 -5.01 12.43
CA SER A 119 -8.69 -3.67 13.03
C SER A 119 -9.91 -3.31 13.87
N LEU A 120 -10.96 -4.14 13.87
CA LEU A 120 -12.15 -3.94 14.71
C LEU A 120 -11.92 -4.51 16.12
N PRO A 121 -12.17 -3.72 17.19
CA PRO A 121 -12.16 -4.26 18.54
C PRO A 121 -13.33 -5.23 18.72
N HIS A 122 -13.02 -6.44 19.20
CA HIS A 122 -13.99 -7.35 19.82
C HIS A 122 -13.91 -7.21 21.33
#